data_AF-A0A8E2JP52-F1
#
_entry.id   AF-A0A8E2JP52-F1
#
_cell.length_a   1.000
_cell.length_b   1.000
_cell.length_c   1.000
_cell.angle_alpha   90.00
_cell.angle_beta   90.00
_cell.angle_gamma   90.00
#
_symmetry.space_group_name_H-M   'P 1'
#
loop_
_entity.id
_entity.type
_entity.pdbx_description
1 polymer ?
#
loop_
_entity_poly.entity_id
_entity_poly.type
_entity_poly.pdbx_seq_one_letter_code
_entity_poly.pdbx_strand_id
1 'polypeptide(L)'
;WSYKGCYVDGANARVFADQQNDNSALTIESCINTCVGLGYSIAAMEYSVQCFCDDFVRNGGTLASSDSDCAMTCGGQSNEVCSGPNLLSVYSNEATLQIYHPPATQNALLPGDWQYVSQ
;
A
#
# COMPACT_ATOMS: atom_id res chain seq x y z
N TRP A 1 11.77 -2.27 -10.71
CA TRP A 1 11.33 -2.26 -9.31
C TRP A 1 12.37 -1.56 -8.47
N SER A 2 11.95 -0.54 -7.72
CA SER A 2 12.80 0.17 -6.76
C SER A 2 11.99 0.42 -5.50
N TYR A 3 12.66 0.58 -4.37
CA TYR A 3 12.03 1.05 -3.14
C TYR A 3 11.39 2.43 -3.37
N LYS A 4 10.19 2.63 -2.85
CA LYS A 4 9.38 3.84 -2.98
C LYS A 4 9.11 4.53 -1.65
N GLY A 5 9.58 3.95 -0.55
CA GLY A 5 9.46 4.51 0.79
C GLY A 5 8.66 3.62 1.73
N CYS A 6 8.72 3.99 3.00
CA CYS A 6 7.98 3.41 4.11
C CYS A 6 6.62 4.10 4.18
N TYR A 7 5.53 3.40 3.92
CA TYR A 7 4.16 3.96 3.98
C TYR A 7 3.46 3.56 5.27
N VAL A 8 2.67 4.48 5.84
CA VAL A 8 1.83 4.16 7.01
C VAL A 8 0.58 3.43 6.54
N ASP A 9 0.34 2.24 7.09
CA ASP A 9 -0.92 1.53 6.92
C ASP A 9 -1.91 1.88 8.03
N GLY A 10 -3.18 2.07 7.69
CA GLY A 10 -4.24 2.22 8.69
C GLY A 10 -4.41 3.61 9.31
N ALA A 11 -3.69 4.65 8.85
CA ALA A 11 -3.91 6.03 9.31
C ALA A 11 -5.35 6.51 9.07
N ASN A 12 -5.93 6.12 7.93
CA ASN A 12 -7.36 6.31 7.61
C ASN A 12 -8.06 4.97 7.35
N ALA A 13 -7.38 4.05 6.66
CA ALA A 13 -7.76 2.67 6.37
C ALA A 13 -6.56 1.97 5.70
N ARG A 14 -6.71 0.69 5.32
CA ARG A 14 -5.71 -0.08 4.57
C ARG A 14 -5.27 0.65 3.30
N VAL A 15 -3.97 0.79 3.05
CA VAL A 15 -3.45 1.52 1.87
C VAL A 15 -3.20 0.63 0.64
N PHE A 16 -3.05 -0.68 0.82
CA PHE A 16 -3.00 -1.69 -0.25
C PHE A 16 -3.95 -2.85 0.05
N ALA A 17 -4.83 -3.18 -0.88
CA ALA A 17 -5.99 -4.04 -0.61
C ALA A 17 -5.78 -5.53 -0.88
N ASP A 18 -4.92 -5.90 -1.84
CA ASP A 18 -4.77 -7.30 -2.26
C ASP A 18 -3.66 -8.01 -1.46
N GLN A 19 -4.03 -8.45 -0.25
CA GLN A 19 -3.15 -9.27 0.59
C GLN A 19 -3.00 -10.68 0.02
N GLN A 20 -1.75 -11.12 -0.11
CA GLN A 20 -1.41 -12.51 -0.37
C GLN A 20 -1.32 -13.27 0.96
N ASN A 21 -1.42 -14.60 0.89
CA ASN A 21 -1.26 -15.44 2.08
C ASN A 21 0.07 -15.15 2.79
N ASP A 22 0.02 -15.00 4.11
CA ASP A 22 1.20 -14.80 4.94
C ASP A 22 2.22 -15.92 4.71
N ASN A 23 3.49 -15.53 4.58
CA ASN A 23 4.59 -16.43 4.29
C ASN A 23 5.74 -16.22 5.27
N SER A 24 6.00 -17.21 6.12
CA SER A 24 7.11 -17.15 7.07
C SER A 24 8.49 -17.11 6.39
N ALA A 25 8.57 -17.50 5.12
CA ALA A 25 9.77 -17.44 4.29
C ALA A 25 9.74 -16.26 3.29
N LEU A 26 8.97 -15.20 3.57
CA LEU A 26 8.90 -14.02 2.69
C LEU A 26 10.27 -13.35 2.53
N THR A 27 10.60 -12.99 1.30
CA THR A 27 11.67 -12.05 0.92
C THR A 27 11.10 -10.91 0.07
N ILE A 28 11.85 -9.81 -0.09
CA ILE A 28 11.47 -8.70 -0.97
C ILE A 28 11.19 -9.20 -2.39
N GLU A 29 12.09 -10.00 -2.95
CA GLU A 29 11.98 -10.55 -4.30
C GLU A 29 10.80 -11.49 -4.43
N SER A 30 10.50 -12.30 -3.42
CA SER A 30 9.35 -13.21 -3.45
C SER A 30 8.02 -12.45 -3.54
N CYS A 31 7.88 -11.33 -2.81
CA CYS A 31 6.68 -10.51 -2.85
C CYS A 31 6.57 -9.78 -4.21
N ILE A 32 7.67 -9.17 -4.68
CA ILE A 32 7.72 -8.54 -5.99
C ILE A 32 7.36 -9.52 -7.10
N ASN A 33 7.96 -10.71 -7.12
CA ASN A 33 7.68 -11.72 -8.14
C ASN A 33 6.22 -12.19 -8.10
N THR A 34 5.63 -12.30 -6.91
CA THR A 34 4.21 -12.63 -6.75
C THR A 34 3.34 -11.54 -7.37
N CYS A 35 3.57 -10.27 -7.03
CA CYS A 35 2.79 -9.16 -7.56
C CYS A 35 2.97 -8.99 -9.08
N VAL A 36 4.19 -9.17 -9.60
CA VAL A 36 4.45 -9.21 -11.06
C VAL A 36 3.66 -10.33 -11.74
N GLY A 37 3.63 -11.53 -11.15
CA GLY A 37 2.89 -12.67 -11.68
C GLY A 37 1.38 -12.46 -11.71
N LEU A 38 0.87 -11.63 -10.79
CA LEU A 38 -0.54 -11.22 -10.73
C LEU A 38 -0.86 -10.01 -11.61
N GLY A 39 0.15 -9.37 -12.21
CA GLY A 39 -0.01 -8.22 -13.10
C GLY A 39 -0.05 -6.86 -12.40
N TYR A 40 0.33 -6.80 -11.12
CA TYR A 40 0.38 -5.57 -10.33
C TYR A 40 1.71 -4.83 -10.46
N SER A 41 1.63 -3.51 -10.36
CA SER A 41 2.79 -2.60 -10.43
C SER A 41 3.38 -2.23 -9.07
N ILE A 42 2.72 -2.58 -7.97
CA ILE A 42 3.16 -2.34 -6.59
C ILE A 42 3.23 -3.66 -5.81
N ALA A 43 4.27 -3.77 -5.00
CA ALA A 43 4.47 -4.81 -3.99
C ALA A 43 4.81 -4.13 -2.68
N ALA A 44 4.12 -4.48 -1.61
CA ALA A 44 4.32 -3.87 -0.30
C ALA A 44 4.40 -4.97 0.76
N MET A 45 5.39 -4.88 1.64
CA MET A 45 5.62 -5.88 2.69
C MET A 45 5.30 -5.29 4.04
N GLU A 46 4.68 -6.09 4.91
CA GLU A 46 4.33 -5.71 6.27
C GLU A 46 4.65 -6.85 7.24
N TYR A 47 5.01 -6.47 8.47
CA TYR A 47 5.14 -7.40 9.60
C TYR A 47 6.00 -8.64 9.30
N SER A 48 7.10 -8.47 8.56
CA SER A 48 8.06 -9.51 8.16
C SER A 48 7.55 -10.61 7.20
N VAL A 49 6.25 -10.90 7.18
CA VAL A 49 5.69 -12.10 6.55
C VAL A 49 4.53 -11.84 5.60
N GLN A 50 4.02 -10.60 5.57
CA GLN A 50 2.86 -10.25 4.77
C GLN A 50 3.28 -9.57 3.47
N CYS A 51 2.55 -9.86 2.39
CA CYS A 51 2.78 -9.29 1.07
C CYS A 51 1.46 -8.76 0.53
N PHE A 52 1.50 -7.56 -0.03
CA PHE A 52 0.36 -6.88 -0.61
C PHE A 52 0.70 -6.46 -2.03
N CYS A 53 -0.22 -6.68 -2.95
CA CYS A 53 -0.13 -6.24 -4.32
C CYS A 53 -1.18 -5.17 -4.60
N ASP A 54 -0.87 -4.19 -5.45
CA ASP A 54 -1.85 -3.20 -5.90
C ASP A 54 -1.27 -2.43 -7.11
N ASP A 55 -2.05 -1.49 -7.65
CA ASP A 55 -1.59 -0.58 -8.70
C ASP A 55 -1.49 0.88 -8.25
N PHE A 56 -1.97 1.17 -7.04
CA PHE A 56 -2.00 2.50 -6.48
C PHE A 56 -2.08 2.48 -4.96
N VAL A 57 -1.69 3.59 -4.35
CA VAL A 57 -1.82 3.81 -2.91
C VAL A 57 -3.22 4.34 -2.63
N ARG A 58 -3.97 3.69 -1.73
CA ARG A 58 -5.34 4.06 -1.37
C ARG A 58 -5.37 4.97 -0.15
N ASN A 59 -6.54 5.53 0.13
CA ASN A 59 -6.88 6.20 1.39
C ASN A 59 -5.93 7.34 1.80
N GLY A 60 -5.32 7.99 0.79
CA GLY A 60 -4.36 9.07 1.00
C GLY A 60 -3.10 8.61 1.74
N GLY A 61 -2.66 7.36 1.51
CA GLY A 61 -1.49 6.80 2.17
C GLY A 61 -0.28 7.73 2.11
N THR A 62 0.37 7.92 3.26
CA THR A 62 1.50 8.84 3.42
C THR A 62 2.76 8.08 3.78
N LEU A 63 3.91 8.67 3.47
CA LEU A 63 5.18 8.21 3.99
C LEU A 63 5.23 8.32 5.52
N ALA A 64 5.91 7.38 6.16
CA ALA A 64 6.29 7.47 7.55
C ALA A 64 7.27 8.63 7.77
N SER A 65 7.40 9.05 9.02
CA SER A 65 8.33 10.12 9.41
C SER A 65 9.79 9.74 9.15
N SER A 66 10.12 8.45 9.21
CA SER A 66 11.45 7.92 8.92
C SER A 66 11.37 6.53 8.27
N ASP A 67 12.23 6.27 7.28
CA ASP A 67 12.40 4.92 6.73
C ASP A 67 12.95 3.93 7.78
N SER A 68 13.62 4.42 8.83
CA SER A 68 14.08 3.58 9.94
C SER A 68 12.94 2.95 10.74
N ASP A 69 11.71 3.44 10.58
CA ASP A 69 10.54 2.87 11.26
C ASP A 69 10.13 1.55 10.59
N CYS A 70 10.38 1.42 9.29
CA CYS A 70 10.30 0.17 8.53
C CYS A 70 11.58 -0.65 8.74
N ALA A 71 11.82 -1.24 9.92
CA ALA A 71 13.09 -1.93 10.24
C ALA A 71 12.98 -3.42 10.63
N MET A 72 11.79 -4.00 10.63
CA MET A 72 11.59 -5.45 10.79
C MET A 72 12.20 -6.19 9.60
N THR A 73 12.94 -7.24 9.91
CA THR A 73 13.58 -8.08 8.90
C THR A 73 12.57 -9.02 8.25
N CYS A 74 12.81 -9.40 7.01
CA CYS A 74 11.95 -10.37 6.33
C CYS A 74 12.04 -11.76 6.98
N GLY A 75 10.93 -12.51 7.02
CA GLY A 75 10.88 -13.82 7.65
C GLY A 75 11.78 -14.86 6.96
N GLY A 76 11.89 -14.79 5.64
CA GLY A 76 12.74 -15.68 4.85
C GLY A 76 14.19 -15.22 4.70
N GLN A 77 14.49 -13.96 5.00
CA GLN A 77 15.77 -13.36 4.71
C GLN A 77 16.10 -12.21 5.67
N SER A 78 16.97 -12.48 6.65
CA SER A 78 17.21 -11.57 7.78
C SER A 78 18.08 -10.35 7.45
N ASN A 79 18.73 -10.31 6.28
CA ASN A 79 19.48 -9.13 5.81
C ASN A 79 18.61 -8.17 4.97
N GLU A 80 17.34 -8.50 4.76
CA GLU A 80 16.37 -7.67 4.08
C GLU A 80 15.36 -7.09 5.05
N VAL A 81 14.84 -5.91 4.70
CA VAL A 81 13.95 -5.13 5.55
C VAL A 81 12.53 -5.19 4.97
N CYS A 82 11.66 -5.91 5.69
CA CYS A 82 10.24 -6.09 5.38
C CYS A 82 9.35 -5.35 6.40
N SER A 83 9.69 -4.09 6.64
CA SER A 83 8.81 -3.07 7.20
C SER A 83 8.57 -3.10 8.71
N GLY A 84 7.36 -2.87 9.20
CA GLY A 84 7.01 -2.73 10.62
C GLY A 84 5.53 -3.04 10.84
N PRO A 85 5.03 -3.03 12.09
CA PRO A 85 3.59 -3.10 12.32
C PRO A 85 2.92 -1.81 11.86
N ASN A 86 1.87 -1.91 11.03
CA ASN A 86 1.18 -0.78 10.41
C ASN A 86 2.08 0.11 9.54
N LEU A 87 3.18 -0.47 9.04
CA LEU A 87 4.12 0.18 8.15
C LEU A 87 4.35 -0.74 6.97
N LEU A 88 4.52 -0.19 5.78
CA LEU A 88 4.70 -0.92 4.54
C LEU A 88 5.97 -0.48 3.83
N SER A 89 6.88 -1.43 3.59
CA SER A 89 8.01 -1.22 2.70
C SER A 89 7.53 -1.39 1.27
N VAL A 90 7.40 -0.29 0.52
CA VAL A 90 6.78 -0.31 -0.81
C VAL A 90 7.81 -0.34 -1.91
N TYR A 91 7.61 -1.22 -2.89
CA TYR A 91 8.41 -1.36 -4.10
C TYR A 91 7.51 -1.25 -5.33
N SER A 92 8.01 -0.62 -6.39
CA SER A 92 7.29 -0.52 -7.67
C SER A 92 8.24 -0.30 -8.84
N ASN A 93 7.81 -0.65 -10.05
CA ASN A 93 8.46 -0.30 -11.32
C ASN A 93 8.04 1.09 -11.86
N GLU A 94 6.98 1.69 -11.32
CA GLU A 94 6.52 3.02 -11.72
C GLU A 94 7.47 4.11 -11.22
N ALA A 95 7.60 5.22 -11.96
CA ALA A 95 8.43 6.35 -11.52
C ALA A 95 7.82 7.03 -10.28
N THR A 96 6.50 7.21 -10.29
CA THR A 96 5.72 7.86 -9.23
C THR A 96 4.46 7.06 -8.96
N LEU A 97 4.19 6.77 -7.69
CA LEU A 97 2.98 6.05 -7.29
C LEU A 97 1.76 6.98 -7.38
N GLN A 98 0.67 6.46 -7.92
CA GLN A 98 -0.62 7.16 -7.88
C GLN A 98 -1.23 7.03 -6.49
N ILE A 99 -1.63 8.14 -5.88
CA ILE A 99 -2.23 8.17 -4.54
C ILE A 99 -3.68 8.63 -4.65
N TYR A 100 -4.62 7.73 -4.37
CA TYR A 100 -6.04 8.05 -4.31
C TYR A 100 -6.45 8.39 -2.88
N HIS A 101 -7.11 9.53 -2.73
CA HIS A 101 -7.67 9.98 -1.47
C HIS A 101 -9.08 9.42 -1.29
N PRO A 102 -9.51 9.16 -0.04
CA PRO A 102 -10.90 8.78 0.20
C PRO A 102 -11.82 9.93 -0.24
N PRO A 103 -13.05 9.65 -0.71
CA PRO A 103 -14.00 10.69 -1.07
C PRO A 103 -14.24 11.62 0.14
N ALA A 104 -13.95 12.91 -0.01
CA ALA A 104 -14.31 13.90 1.00
C ALA A 104 -15.80 14.24 0.83
N THR A 105 -16.50 14.48 1.95
CA THR A 105 -17.85 15.03 1.89
C THR A 105 -17.81 16.41 1.25
N GLN A 106 -18.55 16.56 0.15
CA GLN A 106 -18.65 17.84 -0.55
C GLN A 106 -19.57 18.78 0.24
N ASN A 107 -19.00 19.52 1.19
CA ASN A 107 -19.74 20.47 2.03
C ASN A 107 -19.94 21.85 1.36
N ALA A 108 -19.43 22.04 0.14
CA ALA A 108 -19.61 23.24 -0.67
C ALA A 108 -19.69 22.87 -2.16
N LEU A 109 -20.48 23.63 -2.94
CA LEU A 109 -20.74 23.39 -4.37
C LEU A 109 -21.46 22.07 -4.68
N LEU A 110 -22.37 21.61 -3.82
CA LEU A 110 -23.37 20.63 -4.24
C LEU A 110 -24.00 21.17 -5.53
N PRO A 111 -24.08 20.40 -6.65
CA PRO A 111 -24.84 20.80 -7.81
C PRO A 111 -26.32 20.86 -7.38
N GLY A 112 -26.71 22.04 -6.89
CA GLY A 112 -28.03 22.33 -6.40
C GLY A 112 -28.93 22.50 -7.61
N ASP A 113 -29.47 21.40 -8.11
CA ASP A 113 -30.69 21.34 -8.93
C ASP A 113 -31.17 19.88 -9.01
N TRP A 114 -31.38 19.24 -7.85
CA TRP A 114 -32.11 17.97 -7.80
C TRP A 114 -33.61 18.27 -7.77
N GLN A 115 -34.26 18.20 -8.93
CA GLN A 115 -35.72 18.17 -9.00
C GLN A 115 -36.19 16.74 -8.74
N TYR A 116 -36.97 16.54 -7.68
CA TYR A 116 -37.71 15.30 -7.47
C TYR A 116 -38.80 15.18 -8.55
N VAL A 117 -38.67 14.19 -9.44
CA VAL A 117 -39.76 13.75 -10.31
C VAL A 117 -40.51 12.62 -9.61
N SER A 118 -41.69 12.91 -9.09
CA SER A 118 -42.67 11.87 -8.72
C SER A 118 -43.32 11.34 -10.00
N GLN A 119 -43.30 10.02 -10.20
CA GLN A 119 -44.16 9.36 -11.19
C GLN A 119 -45.61 9.36 -10.73
#